data_AF-A0AAE4P8J4-F1
#
_entry.id   AF-A0AAE4P8J4-F1
#
_cell.length_a   1.000
_cell.length_b   1.000
_cell.length_c   1.000
_cell.angle_alpha   90.00
_cell.angle_beta   90.00
_cell.angle_gamma   90.00
#
_symmetry.space_group_name_H-M   'P 1'
#
loop_
_entity.id
_entity.type
_entity.pdbx_description
1 polymer ?
#
loop_
_entity_poly.entity_id
_entity_poly.type
_entity_poly.pdbx_seq_one_letter_code
_entity_poly.pdbx_strand_id
1 'polypeptide(L)'
;MKSLVMSAILALGFLAHPAIAEEELPTPDVIACLKAIEPLDLRYRGWMQPQCLDYAAHICVTIDRGTGTCLSELVGSMRAFYAALSPLLPNTIEGSGFQARGYELALERVADTFENVPKCVELDGYEFTTCEYVHLGVATIDLFYRARLAEVSLP
;
A
#
# COMPACT_ATOMS: atom_id res chain seq x y z
N MET A 1 40.00 62.41 -13.16
CA MET A 1 38.63 62.16 -13.66
C MET A 1 38.57 60.76 -14.26
N LYS A 2 37.74 59.87 -13.69
CA LYS A 2 37.14 58.63 -14.28
C LYS A 2 38.14 57.56 -14.79
N SER A 3 38.48 56.50 -14.03
CA SER A 3 37.69 55.31 -13.66
C SER A 3 37.05 54.58 -14.87
N LEU A 4 37.55 53.36 -15.17
CA LEU A 4 36.94 52.28 -15.96
C LEU A 4 37.72 50.98 -15.64
N VAL A 5 37.28 50.18 -14.65
CA VAL A 5 36.48 48.93 -14.81
C VAL A 5 37.34 47.85 -15.51
N MET A 6 38.04 46.94 -14.83
CA MET A 6 37.60 45.83 -13.96
C MET A 6 36.66 44.81 -14.64
N SER A 7 37.15 43.57 -14.71
CA SER A 7 36.38 42.32 -14.78
C SER A 7 35.93 41.79 -16.16
N ALA A 8 36.56 40.70 -16.60
CA ALA A 8 35.96 39.69 -17.47
C ALA A 8 36.71 38.36 -17.36
N ILE A 9 36.57 37.67 -16.22
CA ILE A 9 36.79 36.21 -16.13
C ILE A 9 35.54 35.64 -15.46
N LEU A 10 34.57 35.20 -16.28
CA LEU A 10 33.44 34.38 -15.84
C LEU A 10 32.80 33.77 -17.09
N ALA A 11 33.42 32.73 -17.60
CA ALA A 11 32.82 31.87 -18.60
C ALA A 11 33.38 30.47 -18.39
N LEU A 12 32.79 29.71 -17.46
CA LEU A 12 32.82 28.24 -17.33
C LEU A 12 32.15 27.87 -16.00
N GLY A 13 30.81 27.78 -15.98
CA GLY A 13 30.14 27.38 -14.74
C GLY A 13 28.62 27.23 -14.77
N PHE A 14 27.96 27.18 -15.93
CA PHE A 14 26.49 27.23 -15.98
C PHE A 14 25.78 26.21 -16.87
N LEU A 15 26.43 25.09 -17.25
CA LEU A 15 25.75 24.02 -17.99
C LEU A 15 26.18 22.61 -17.56
N ALA A 16 26.38 22.41 -16.25
CA ALA A 16 26.32 21.08 -15.66
C ALA A 16 25.16 21.10 -14.67
N HIS A 17 23.93 20.91 -15.19
CA HIS A 17 22.90 20.36 -14.33
C HIS A 17 23.47 19.01 -13.89
N PRO A 18 23.61 18.73 -12.58
CA PRO A 18 23.85 17.36 -12.18
C PRO A 18 22.71 16.58 -12.80
N ALA A 19 23.03 15.58 -13.62
CA ALA A 19 22.09 14.51 -13.88
C ALA A 19 21.75 13.98 -12.49
N ILE A 20 20.61 14.41 -11.95
CA ILE A 20 19.99 13.77 -10.82
C ILE A 20 19.81 12.35 -11.34
N ALA A 21 20.65 11.43 -10.88
CA ALA A 21 20.35 10.02 -11.01
C ALA A 21 18.93 9.91 -10.46
N GLU A 22 17.98 9.49 -11.30
CA GLU A 22 16.65 9.12 -10.84
C GLU A 22 16.91 8.07 -9.76
N GLU A 23 16.90 8.51 -8.50
CA GLU A 23 17.01 7.64 -7.35
C GLU A 23 15.72 6.84 -7.42
N GLU A 24 15.85 5.60 -7.91
CA GLU A 24 14.78 4.66 -8.09
C GLU A 24 14.15 4.46 -6.70
N LEU A 25 13.07 5.20 -6.44
CA LEU A 25 12.40 5.15 -5.15
C LEU A 25 11.90 3.72 -4.99
N PRO A 26 12.34 2.99 -3.95
CA PRO A 26 11.93 1.61 -3.79
C PRO A 26 10.41 1.54 -3.67
N THR A 27 9.80 0.57 -4.35
CA THR A 27 8.36 0.29 -4.22
C THR A 27 8.03 0.14 -2.73
N PRO A 28 7.05 0.90 -2.21
CA PRO A 28 6.71 0.86 -0.79
C PRO A 28 6.20 -0.53 -0.38
N ASP A 29 6.35 -0.90 0.89
CA ASP A 29 5.85 -2.18 1.41
C ASP A 29 4.71 -1.95 2.40
N VAL A 30 3.49 -2.07 1.89
CA VAL A 30 2.25 -1.95 2.68
C VAL A 30 2.20 -3.02 3.78
N ILE A 31 2.60 -4.26 3.48
CA ILE A 31 2.48 -5.37 4.41
C ILE A 31 3.48 -5.20 5.56
N ALA A 32 4.72 -4.81 5.27
CA ALA A 32 5.71 -4.49 6.29
C ALA A 32 5.26 -3.31 7.16
N CYS A 33 4.67 -2.26 6.57
CA CYS A 33 4.10 -1.14 7.33
C CYS A 33 3.00 -1.61 8.29
N LEU A 34 2.04 -2.40 7.80
CA LEU A 34 0.94 -2.93 8.60
C LEU A 34 1.45 -3.86 9.73
N LYS A 35 2.46 -4.70 9.46
CA LYS A 35 3.11 -5.53 10.49
C LYS A 35 3.81 -4.68 11.55
N ALA A 36 4.51 -3.62 11.14
CA ALA A 36 5.27 -2.76 12.05
C ALA A 36 4.38 -2.03 13.07
N ILE A 37 3.11 -1.78 12.72
CA ILE A 37 2.16 -1.12 13.62
C ILE A 37 1.34 -2.10 14.48
N GLU A 38 1.50 -3.42 14.32
CA GLU A 38 0.80 -4.42 15.15
C GLU A 38 1.09 -4.35 16.66
N PRO A 39 2.23 -3.85 17.14
CA PRO A 39 2.43 -3.66 18.58
C PRO A 39 1.71 -2.46 19.17
N LEU A 40 1.23 -1.51 18.34
CA LEU A 40 0.58 -0.29 18.82
C LEU A 40 -0.79 -0.60 19.43
N ASP A 41 -1.27 0.23 20.36
CA ASP A 41 -2.63 0.09 20.87
C ASP A 41 -3.67 0.26 19.76
N LEU A 42 -4.89 -0.21 20.01
CA LEU A 42 -5.95 -0.28 19.00
C LEU A 42 -6.27 1.08 18.37
N ARG A 43 -6.20 2.17 19.14
CA ARG A 43 -6.55 3.51 18.64
C ARG A 43 -5.50 4.02 17.68
N TYR A 44 -4.23 3.95 18.06
CA TYR A 44 -3.13 4.41 17.20
C TYR A 44 -2.98 3.51 15.97
N ARG A 45 -3.14 2.20 16.13
CA ARG A 45 -3.12 1.26 15.02
C ARG A 45 -4.23 1.54 14.01
N GLY A 46 -5.47 1.72 14.46
CA GLY A 46 -6.60 2.04 13.57
C GLY A 46 -6.40 3.35 12.81
N TRP A 47 -5.71 4.32 13.39
CA TRP A 47 -5.31 5.55 12.69
C TRP A 47 -4.17 5.32 11.67
N MET A 48 -3.18 4.50 12.01
CA MET A 48 -2.00 4.23 11.17
C MET A 48 -2.29 3.29 9.99
N GLN A 49 -3.20 2.33 10.12
CA GLN A 49 -3.55 1.37 9.07
C GLN A 49 -3.89 2.03 7.72
N PRO A 50 -4.81 3.00 7.64
CA PRO A 50 -5.08 3.70 6.37
C PRO A 50 -3.89 4.53 5.91
N GLN A 51 -3.02 5.03 6.80
CA GLN A 51 -1.82 5.78 6.41
C GLN A 51 -0.81 4.88 5.69
N CYS A 52 -0.64 3.63 6.12
CA CYS A 52 0.21 2.65 5.42
C CYS A 52 -0.23 2.48 3.95
N LEU A 53 -1.54 2.49 3.68
CA LEU A 53 -2.08 2.40 2.33
C LEU A 53 -1.96 3.73 1.57
N ASP A 54 -2.34 4.84 2.20
CA ASP A 54 -2.41 6.14 1.54
C ASP A 54 -1.02 6.62 1.07
N TYR A 55 -0.01 6.52 1.94
CA TYR A 55 1.35 6.89 1.58
C TYR A 55 1.92 6.01 0.47
N ALA A 56 1.67 4.70 0.51
CA ALA A 56 2.15 3.78 -0.51
C ALA A 56 1.50 4.07 -1.88
N ALA A 57 0.18 4.30 -1.91
CA ALA A 57 -0.52 4.74 -3.11
C ALA A 57 0.00 6.08 -3.63
N HIS A 58 0.20 7.06 -2.75
CA HIS A 58 0.67 8.38 -3.15
C HIS A 58 2.04 8.30 -3.84
N ILE A 59 2.96 7.50 -3.30
CA ILE A 59 4.26 7.24 -3.90
C ILE A 59 4.08 6.57 -5.27
N CYS A 60 3.32 5.47 -5.35
CA CYS A 60 3.15 4.74 -6.60
C CYS A 60 2.43 5.56 -7.68
N VAL A 61 1.40 6.33 -7.35
CA VAL A 61 0.72 7.21 -8.33
C VAL A 61 1.69 8.25 -8.89
N THR A 62 2.60 8.76 -8.05
CA THR A 62 3.62 9.73 -8.47
C THR A 62 4.66 9.10 -9.41
N ILE A 63 5.08 7.86 -9.12
CA ILE A 63 6.03 7.10 -9.92
C ILE A 63 5.39 6.64 -11.24
N ASP A 64 4.23 6.01 -11.17
CA ASP A 64 3.56 5.36 -12.29
C ASP A 64 3.03 6.34 -13.32
N ARG A 65 2.64 7.54 -12.89
CA ARG A 65 2.02 8.57 -13.75
C ARG A 65 0.89 8.02 -14.63
N GLY A 66 0.14 7.06 -14.11
CA GLY A 66 -1.00 6.43 -14.79
C GLY A 66 -0.65 5.26 -15.73
N THR A 67 0.61 4.85 -15.85
CA THR A 67 1.03 3.78 -16.77
C THR A 67 2.15 2.86 -16.26
N GLY A 68 2.69 3.11 -15.07
CA GLY A 68 3.75 2.30 -14.46
C GLY A 68 3.25 1.02 -13.78
N THR A 69 4.13 0.44 -12.97
CA THR A 69 3.96 -0.90 -12.36
C THR A 69 4.00 -0.89 -10.83
N CYS A 70 4.33 0.23 -10.19
CA CYS A 70 4.42 0.31 -8.73
C CYS A 70 3.10 -0.09 -8.06
N LEU A 71 1.96 0.42 -8.55
CA LEU A 71 0.66 0.11 -7.97
C LEU A 71 0.25 -1.36 -8.19
N SER A 72 0.61 -1.94 -9.34
CA SER A 72 0.35 -3.37 -9.61
C SER A 72 1.25 -4.28 -8.78
N GLU A 73 2.49 -3.87 -8.49
CA GLU A 73 3.37 -4.55 -7.53
C GLU A 73 2.79 -4.52 -6.11
N LEU A 74 2.24 -3.39 -5.65
CA LEU A 74 1.56 -3.31 -4.36
C LEU A 74 0.36 -4.26 -4.28
N VAL A 75 -0.48 -4.27 -5.32
CA VAL A 75 -1.59 -5.22 -5.46
C VAL A 75 -1.10 -6.66 -5.40
N GLY A 76 -0.02 -6.98 -6.13
CA GLY A 76 0.61 -8.29 -6.13
C GLY A 76 1.07 -8.72 -4.73
N SER A 77 1.69 -7.81 -3.97
CA SER A 77 2.11 -8.05 -2.59
C SER A 77 0.92 -8.37 -1.66
N MET A 78 -0.19 -7.63 -1.78
CA MET A 78 -1.40 -7.91 -0.99
C MET A 78 -2.01 -9.28 -1.34
N ARG A 79 -2.04 -9.64 -2.62
CA ARG A 79 -2.52 -10.96 -3.08
C ARG A 79 -1.64 -12.08 -2.55
N ALA A 80 -0.31 -11.91 -2.57
CA ALA A 80 0.63 -12.88 -2.02
C ALA A 80 0.45 -13.05 -0.51
N PHE A 81 0.26 -11.94 0.22
CA PHE A 81 -0.03 -11.98 1.66
C PHE A 81 -1.36 -12.70 1.96
N TYR A 82 -2.43 -12.41 1.21
CA TYR A 82 -3.70 -13.13 1.33
C TYR A 82 -3.53 -14.63 1.09
N ALA A 83 -2.84 -15.03 0.02
CA ALA A 83 -2.59 -16.44 -0.29
C ALA A 83 -1.79 -17.16 0.81
N ALA A 84 -0.88 -16.45 1.49
CA ALA A 84 -0.11 -17.00 2.60
C ALA A 84 -0.91 -17.11 3.91
N LEU A 85 -1.73 -16.09 4.22
CA LEU A 85 -2.46 -16.01 5.48
C LEU A 85 -3.78 -16.79 5.45
N SER A 86 -4.54 -16.74 4.35
CA SER A 86 -5.89 -17.31 4.28
C SER A 86 -5.97 -18.78 4.68
N PRO A 87 -5.04 -19.67 4.30
CA PRO A 87 -5.08 -21.07 4.73
C PRO A 87 -4.85 -21.29 6.23
N LEU A 88 -4.30 -20.29 6.92
CA LEU A 88 -4.00 -20.33 8.36
C LEU A 88 -5.17 -19.84 9.22
N LEU A 89 -6.12 -19.12 8.62
CA LEU A 89 -7.28 -18.60 9.34
C LEU A 89 -8.32 -19.70 9.55
N PRO A 90 -8.78 -19.95 10.78
CA PRO A 90 -9.89 -20.86 11.02
C PRO A 90 -11.16 -20.28 10.41
N ASN A 91 -12.13 -21.11 10.02
CA ASN A 91 -13.41 -20.63 9.48
C ASN A 91 -14.30 -19.96 10.54
N THR A 92 -14.06 -20.26 11.82
CA THR A 92 -14.80 -19.72 12.96
C THR A 92 -13.86 -19.44 14.14
N ILE A 93 -14.32 -18.64 15.09
CA ILE A 93 -13.62 -18.36 16.35
C ILE A 93 -14.56 -18.58 17.53
N GLU A 94 -14.00 -18.81 18.71
CA GLU A 94 -14.77 -18.79 19.96
C GLU A 94 -15.23 -17.35 20.28
N GLY A 95 -16.44 -17.22 20.85
CA GLY A 95 -16.98 -15.92 21.25
C GLY A 95 -18.50 -15.88 21.27
N SER A 96 -19.05 -14.67 21.43
CA SER A 96 -20.50 -14.47 21.31
C SER A 96 -20.99 -14.80 19.89
N GLY A 97 -22.25 -15.18 19.74
CA GLY A 97 -22.82 -15.51 18.42
C GLY A 97 -22.68 -14.38 17.39
N PHE A 98 -22.68 -13.11 17.83
CA PHE A 98 -22.41 -11.96 16.96
C PHE A 98 -20.95 -11.89 16.52
N GLN A 99 -20.00 -12.16 17.41
CA GLN A 99 -18.57 -12.12 17.11
C GLN A 99 -18.17 -13.25 16.17
N ALA A 100 -18.57 -14.49 16.47
CA ALA A 100 -18.25 -15.66 15.66
C ALA A 100 -18.84 -15.54 14.25
N ARG A 101 -20.12 -15.19 14.13
CA ARG A 101 -20.78 -15.00 12.83
C ARG A 101 -20.22 -13.79 12.07
N GLY A 102 -19.90 -12.70 12.78
CA GLY A 102 -19.31 -11.52 12.18
C GLY A 102 -17.91 -11.77 11.62
N TYR A 103 -17.16 -12.68 12.24
CA TYR A 103 -15.87 -13.14 11.75
C TYR A 103 -16.00 -13.96 10.47
N GLU A 104 -16.87 -14.98 10.45
CA GLU A 104 -17.11 -15.84 9.28
C GLU A 104 -17.55 -15.02 8.05
N LEU A 105 -18.57 -14.17 8.21
CA LEU A 105 -19.05 -13.27 7.14
C LEU A 105 -17.97 -12.28 6.66
N ALA A 106 -17.02 -11.93 7.52
CA ALA A 106 -15.91 -11.08 7.10
C ALA A 106 -14.90 -11.85 6.25
N LEU A 107 -14.58 -13.10 6.61
CA LEU A 107 -13.72 -13.96 5.79
C LEU A 107 -14.30 -14.18 4.39
N GLU A 108 -15.61 -14.45 4.29
CA GLU A 108 -16.30 -14.60 2.99
C GLU A 108 -16.16 -13.34 2.12
N ARG A 109 -16.39 -12.15 2.72
CA ARG A 109 -16.27 -10.88 1.99
C ARG A 109 -14.84 -10.57 1.58
N VAL A 110 -13.86 -10.91 2.43
CA VAL A 110 -12.45 -10.75 2.11
C VAL A 110 -12.08 -11.67 0.94
N ALA A 111 -12.48 -12.95 0.99
CA ALA A 111 -12.24 -13.90 -0.09
C ALA A 111 -12.83 -13.40 -1.41
N ASP A 112 -14.10 -13.00 -1.42
CA ASP A 112 -14.76 -12.42 -2.61
C ASP A 112 -14.03 -11.17 -3.15
N THR A 113 -13.53 -10.32 -2.25
CA THR A 113 -12.76 -9.12 -2.64
C THR A 113 -11.45 -9.49 -3.31
N PHE A 114 -10.70 -10.48 -2.81
CA PHE A 114 -9.44 -10.91 -3.41
C PHE A 114 -9.65 -11.74 -4.69
N GLU A 115 -10.67 -12.59 -4.74
CA GLU A 115 -10.90 -13.50 -5.86
C GLU A 115 -11.59 -12.82 -7.04
N ASN A 116 -12.58 -11.95 -6.78
CA ASN A 116 -13.47 -11.43 -7.81
C ASN A 116 -13.37 -9.91 -8.02
N VAL A 117 -12.85 -9.16 -7.03
CA VAL A 117 -12.77 -7.68 -7.04
C VAL A 117 -14.05 -7.03 -7.61
N PRO A 118 -15.25 -7.38 -7.10
CA PRO A 118 -16.52 -7.17 -7.81
C PRO A 118 -16.87 -5.69 -8.05
N LYS A 119 -16.21 -4.76 -7.35
CA LYS A 119 -16.41 -3.32 -7.49
C LYS A 119 -15.65 -2.67 -8.66
N CYS A 120 -14.73 -3.40 -9.29
CA CYS A 120 -13.86 -2.89 -10.34
C CYS A 120 -14.16 -3.47 -11.73
N VAL A 121 -15.23 -4.28 -11.88
CA VAL A 121 -15.50 -5.09 -13.08
C VAL A 121 -15.75 -4.29 -14.37
N GLU A 122 -16.13 -3.02 -14.26
CA GLU A 122 -16.38 -2.13 -15.40
C GLU A 122 -15.16 -1.27 -15.77
N LEU A 123 -14.06 -1.39 -15.02
CA LEU A 123 -12.85 -0.61 -15.20
C LEU A 123 -11.79 -1.42 -15.96
N ASP A 124 -10.87 -0.73 -16.62
CA ASP A 124 -9.72 -1.33 -17.29
C ASP A 124 -8.41 -0.60 -16.98
N GLY A 125 -7.30 -1.21 -17.40
CA GLY A 125 -5.96 -0.64 -17.29
C GLY A 125 -5.63 -0.10 -15.90
N TYR A 126 -5.12 1.13 -15.85
CA TYR A 126 -4.68 1.76 -14.62
C TYR A 126 -5.84 2.15 -13.68
N GLU A 127 -7.03 2.44 -14.22
CA GLU A 127 -8.21 2.70 -13.41
C GLU A 127 -8.64 1.43 -12.66
N PHE A 128 -8.61 0.28 -13.33
CA PHE A 128 -8.81 -1.02 -12.70
C PHE A 128 -7.79 -1.26 -11.59
N THR A 129 -6.49 -1.10 -11.85
CA THR A 129 -5.44 -1.32 -10.85
C THR A 129 -5.59 -0.38 -9.65
N THR A 130 -6.01 0.87 -9.87
CA THR A 130 -6.28 1.83 -8.79
C THR A 130 -7.47 1.39 -7.93
N CYS A 131 -8.57 0.99 -8.57
CA CYS A 131 -9.73 0.45 -7.87
C CYS A 131 -9.38 -0.82 -7.09
N GLU A 132 -8.66 -1.73 -7.72
CA GLU A 132 -8.19 -2.98 -7.13
C GLU A 132 -7.34 -2.71 -5.89
N TYR A 133 -6.36 -1.81 -5.98
CA TYR A 133 -5.53 -1.41 -4.84
C TYR A 133 -6.35 -0.95 -3.64
N VAL A 134 -7.35 -0.08 -3.85
CA VAL A 134 -8.20 0.43 -2.77
C VAL A 134 -8.96 -0.71 -2.10
N HIS A 135 -9.58 -1.59 -2.89
CA HIS A 135 -10.39 -2.68 -2.35
C HIS A 135 -9.56 -3.75 -1.65
N LEU A 136 -8.43 -4.15 -2.24
CA LEU A 136 -7.51 -5.10 -1.65
C LEU A 136 -6.83 -4.52 -0.41
N GLY A 137 -6.53 -3.22 -0.39
CA GLY A 137 -5.96 -2.55 0.78
C GLY A 137 -6.88 -2.62 2.00
N VAL A 138 -8.18 -2.33 1.82
CA VAL A 138 -9.17 -2.44 2.89
C VAL A 138 -9.34 -3.90 3.34
N ALA A 139 -9.42 -4.84 2.40
CA ALA A 139 -9.51 -6.27 2.72
C ALA A 139 -8.26 -6.78 3.45
N THR A 140 -7.08 -6.27 3.11
CA THR A 140 -5.81 -6.58 3.80
C THR A 140 -5.84 -6.09 5.24
N ILE A 141 -6.29 -4.86 5.49
CA ILE A 141 -6.48 -4.37 6.87
C ILE A 141 -7.44 -5.27 7.65
N ASP A 142 -8.54 -5.71 7.02
CA ASP A 142 -9.48 -6.63 7.67
C ASP A 142 -8.82 -7.98 7.98
N LEU A 143 -8.00 -8.54 7.09
CA LEU A 143 -7.23 -9.77 7.34
C LEU A 143 -6.33 -9.66 8.57
N PHE A 144 -5.61 -8.54 8.75
CA PHE A 144 -4.81 -8.31 9.96
C PHE A 144 -5.68 -8.33 11.22
N TYR A 145 -6.87 -7.73 11.15
CA TYR A 145 -7.82 -7.79 12.26
C TYR A 145 -8.34 -9.20 12.53
N ARG A 146 -8.64 -9.99 11.47
CA ARG A 146 -9.10 -11.38 11.61
C ARG A 146 -8.01 -12.29 12.16
N ALA A 147 -6.76 -12.16 11.70
CA ALA A 147 -5.64 -12.91 12.23
C ALA A 147 -5.49 -12.69 13.75
N ARG A 148 -5.64 -11.44 14.21
CA ARG A 148 -5.62 -11.11 15.64
C ARG A 148 -6.75 -11.74 16.43
N LEU A 149 -7.98 -11.67 15.91
CA LEU A 149 -9.14 -12.27 16.56
C LEU A 149 -9.02 -13.79 16.68
N ALA A 150 -8.37 -14.42 15.71
CA ALA A 150 -8.11 -15.86 15.67
C ALA A 150 -6.79 -16.27 16.34
N GLU A 151 -6.03 -15.32 16.88
CA GLU A 151 -4.69 -15.55 17.47
C GLU A 151 -3.70 -16.24 16.51
N VAL A 152 -3.86 -16.00 15.20
CA VAL A 152 -3.00 -16.53 14.13
C VAL A 152 -1.82 -15.60 13.90
N SER A 153 -0.62 -16.17 13.85
CA SER A 153 0.60 -15.43 13.52
C SER A 153 0.61 -14.99 12.05
N LEU A 154 1.03 -13.76 11.80
CA LEU A 154 1.13 -13.22 10.43
C LEU A 154 2.34 -13.84 9.70
N PRO A 155 2.17 -14.34 8.47
CA PRO A 155 3.27 -14.76 7.61
C PRO A 155 4.06 -13.55 7.12
#